data_AF-A0A9Q4GXA4-F1
#
_entry.id   AF-A0A9Q4GXA4-F1
#
_cell.length_a   1.000
_cell.length_b   1.000
_cell.length_c   1.000
_cell.angle_alpha   90.00
_cell.angle_beta   90.00
_cell.angle_gamma   90.00
#
_symmetry.space_group_name_H-M   'P 1'
#
loop_
_entity.id
_entity.type
_entity.pdbx_description
1 polymer ?
#
loop_
_entity_poly.entity_id
_entity_poly.type
_entity_poly.pdbx_seq_one_letter_code
_entity_poly.pdbx_strand_id
1 'polypeptide(L)'
;MSQSKIALYYRFAPVADPEAVRLWQHALAERWGLTGRIIVAPHGINGTVGGPIDAVKQYVKTTRTYPPFAGLEVKWSDGSAEDFPRLSVKVRPELVAFDVPGEVTVTADGVQDTGTHLAPEALHRLVAEK
;
A
#
# COMPACT_ATOMS: atom_id res chain seq x y z
N MET A 1 -9.23 -20.90 17.25
CA MET A 1 -9.82 -19.85 16.39
C MET A 1 -8.67 -19.24 15.59
N SER A 2 -8.77 -19.14 14.27
CA SER A 2 -7.75 -18.47 13.45
C SER A 2 -7.68 -17.00 13.87
N GLN A 3 -6.51 -16.52 14.29
CA GLN A 3 -6.33 -15.11 14.60
C GLN A 3 -6.50 -14.28 13.32
N SER A 4 -7.39 -13.30 13.34
CA SER A 4 -7.52 -12.33 12.24
C SER A 4 -6.47 -11.25 12.39
N LYS A 5 -6.00 -10.71 11.25
CA LYS A 5 -5.07 -9.58 11.19
C LYS A 5 -5.45 -8.65 10.05
N ILE A 6 -5.07 -7.39 10.21
CA ILE A 6 -5.11 -6.39 9.15
C ILE A 6 -3.68 -6.07 8.73
N ALA A 7 -3.44 -6.06 7.42
CA ALA A 7 -2.21 -5.59 6.79
C ALA A 7 -2.47 -4.22 6.17
N LEU A 8 -1.74 -3.21 6.63
CA LEU A 8 -1.68 -1.88 6.03
C LEU A 8 -0.34 -1.73 5.33
N TYR A 9 -0.36 -1.27 4.09
CA TYR A 9 0.85 -1.14 3.30
C TYR A 9 0.70 -0.06 2.23
N TYR A 10 1.84 0.50 1.85
CA TYR A 10 1.97 1.24 0.61
C TYR A 10 3.37 1.02 0.05
N ARG A 11 3.52 1.16 -1.25
CA ARG A 11 4.82 1.17 -1.91
C ARG A 11 4.75 2.10 -3.11
N PHE A 12 5.68 3.05 -3.13
CA PHE A 12 6.01 3.79 -4.33
C PHE A 12 6.92 2.93 -5.20
N ALA A 13 6.43 2.59 -6.39
CA ALA A 13 7.18 1.89 -7.42
C ALA A 13 6.49 2.11 -8.76
N PRO A 14 7.23 2.21 -9.88
CA PRO A 14 6.62 2.38 -11.18
C PRO A 14 5.77 1.16 -11.54
N VAL A 15 4.51 1.40 -11.90
CA VAL A 15 3.54 0.40 -12.33
C VAL A 15 3.14 0.72 -13.78
N ALA A 16 3.62 -0.10 -14.71
CA ALA A 16 3.39 0.11 -16.14
C ALA A 16 1.91 -0.05 -16.54
N ASP A 17 1.21 -1.00 -15.92
CA ASP A 17 -0.22 -1.25 -16.17
C ASP A 17 -0.99 -1.34 -14.84
N PRO A 18 -1.52 -0.21 -14.34
CA PRO A 18 -2.31 -0.18 -13.11
C PRO A 18 -3.58 -1.03 -13.17
N GLU A 19 -4.20 -1.18 -14.35
CA GLU A 19 -5.42 -1.98 -14.51
C GLU A 19 -5.13 -3.47 -14.39
N ALA A 20 -4.04 -3.95 -15.00
CA ALA A 20 -3.57 -5.33 -14.82
C ALA A 20 -3.26 -5.63 -13.35
N VAL A 21 -2.57 -4.71 -12.65
CA VAL A 21 -2.30 -4.85 -11.21
C VAL A 21 -3.59 -4.81 -10.39
N ARG A 22 -4.56 -3.94 -10.72
CA ARG A 22 -5.88 -3.92 -10.07
C ARG A 22 -6.58 -5.27 -10.20
N LEU A 23 -6.64 -5.84 -11.40
CA LEU A 23 -7.27 -7.14 -11.65
C LEU A 23 -6.55 -8.26 -10.87
N TRP A 24 -5.22 -8.25 -10.89
CA TRP A 24 -4.41 -9.22 -10.15
C TRP A 24 -4.64 -9.14 -8.64
N GLN A 25 -4.60 -7.94 -8.05
CA GLN A 25 -4.81 -7.76 -6.61
C GLN A 25 -6.24 -8.12 -6.20
N HIS A 26 -7.24 -7.84 -7.03
CA HIS A 26 -8.63 -8.26 -6.79
C HIS A 26 -8.74 -9.78 -6.73
N ALA A 27 -8.27 -10.48 -7.77
CA ALA A 27 -8.31 -11.94 -7.83
C ALA A 27 -7.50 -12.60 -6.71
N LEU A 28 -6.37 -12.01 -6.31
CA LEU A 28 -5.54 -12.51 -5.23
C LEU A 28 -6.22 -12.34 -3.87
N ALA A 29 -6.83 -11.19 -3.59
CA ALA A 29 -7.58 -10.98 -2.35
C ALA A 29 -8.80 -11.90 -2.26
N GLU A 30 -9.57 -12.05 -3.35
CA GLU A 30 -10.71 -12.97 -3.41
C GLU A 30 -10.31 -14.42 -3.19
N ARG A 31 -9.22 -14.88 -3.82
CA ARG A 31 -8.69 -16.25 -3.65
C ARG A 31 -8.44 -16.59 -2.19
N TRP A 32 -7.99 -15.62 -1.41
CA TRP A 32 -7.65 -15.78 0.01
C TRP A 32 -8.80 -15.36 0.95
N GLY A 33 -9.97 -15.01 0.41
CA GLY A 33 -11.14 -14.60 1.19
C GLY A 33 -10.91 -13.31 1.98
N LEU A 34 -10.05 -12.42 1.48
CA LEU A 34 -9.71 -11.16 2.13
C LEU A 34 -10.67 -10.04 1.73
N THR A 35 -10.95 -9.16 2.68
CA THR A 35 -11.70 -7.93 2.43
C THR A 35 -10.83 -6.72 2.73
N GLY A 36 -11.21 -5.53 2.24
CA GLY A 36 -10.33 -4.38 2.34
C GLY A 36 -10.45 -3.37 1.21
N ARG A 37 -9.52 -2.41 1.20
CA ARG A 37 -9.42 -1.39 0.15
C ARG A 37 -8.00 -1.37 -0.39
N ILE A 38 -7.88 -1.33 -1.72
CA ILE A 38 -6.62 -1.26 -2.43
C ILE A 38 -6.76 -0.20 -3.51
N ILE A 39 -5.80 0.71 -3.56
CA ILE A 39 -5.61 1.70 -4.60
C ILE A 39 -4.34 1.33 -5.36
N VAL A 40 -4.45 1.30 -6.68
CA VAL A 40 -3.33 1.15 -7.60
C VAL A 40 -3.21 2.42 -8.42
N ALA A 41 -2.01 2.92 -8.59
CA ALA A 41 -1.73 4.08 -9.42
C ALA A 41 -0.48 3.80 -10.27
N PRO A 42 -0.19 4.61 -11.32
CA PRO A 42 1.04 4.48 -12.09
C PRO A 42 2.32 4.52 -11.24
N HIS A 43 2.24 5.14 -10.06
CA HIS A 43 3.36 5.32 -9.15
C HIS A 43 3.36 4.34 -7.96
N GLY A 44 2.48 3.34 -7.93
CA GLY A 44 2.59 2.22 -6.99
C GLY A 44 1.27 1.62 -6.49
N ILE A 45 1.25 1.20 -5.22
CA ILE A 45 0.11 0.56 -4.55
C ILE A 45 -0.05 1.06 -3.11
N ASN A 46 -1.30 1.19 -2.65
CA ASN A 46 -1.67 1.45 -1.27
C ASN A 46 -2.84 0.54 -0.91
N GLY A 47 -2.76 -0.19 0.19
CA GLY A 47 -3.86 -1.06 0.58
C GLY A 47 -3.93 -1.36 2.06
N THR A 48 -5.16 -1.68 2.45
CA THR A 48 -5.52 -2.26 3.73
C THR A 48 -6.36 -3.49 3.47
N VAL A 49 -5.88 -4.67 3.87
CA VAL A 49 -6.61 -5.93 3.74
C VAL A 49 -6.70 -6.65 5.08
N GLY A 50 -7.84 -7.26 5.36
CA GLY A 50 -8.13 -7.97 6.61
C GLY A 50 -8.64 -9.38 6.35
N GLY A 51 -8.34 -10.29 7.27
CA GLY A 51 -8.80 -11.68 7.23
C GLY A 51 -7.97 -12.59 8.13
N PRO A 52 -8.09 -13.93 7.94
CA PRO A 52 -7.26 -14.91 8.64
C PRO A 52 -5.76 -14.61 8.45
N ILE A 53 -4.96 -14.65 9.52
CA ILE A 53 -3.54 -14.25 9.47
C ILE A 53 -2.74 -14.99 8.40
N ASP A 54 -2.98 -16.28 8.20
CA ASP A 54 -2.25 -17.08 7.20
C ASP A 54 -2.62 -16.68 5.77
N ALA A 55 -3.89 -16.35 5.54
CA ALA A 55 -4.38 -15.82 4.27
C ALA A 55 -3.76 -14.45 3.96
N VAL A 56 -3.70 -13.55 4.95
CA VAL A 56 -3.06 -12.24 4.78
C VAL A 56 -1.56 -12.37 4.53
N LYS A 57 -0.86 -13.26 5.25
CA LYS A 57 0.57 -13.54 5.00
C LYS A 57 0.80 -14.06 3.59
N GLN A 58 -0.06 -14.95 3.11
CA GLN A 58 0.08 -15.53 1.78
C GLN A 58 -0.23 -14.53 0.66
N TYR A 59 -1.23 -13.65 0.88
CA TYR A 59 -1.47 -12.48 0.04
C TYR A 59 -0.22 -11.59 -0.05
N VAL A 60 0.33 -11.15 1.10
CA VAL A 60 1.52 -10.29 1.14
C VAL A 60 2.72 -10.95 0.46
N LYS A 61 2.97 -12.22 0.73
CA LYS A 61 4.05 -12.99 0.11
C LYS A 61 3.91 -13.03 -1.42
N THR A 62 2.69 -13.23 -1.91
CA THR A 62 2.41 -13.27 -3.35
C THR A 62 2.52 -11.88 -3.97
N THR A 63 2.05 -10.83 -3.29
CA THR A 63 2.21 -9.45 -3.78
C THR A 63 3.70 -9.08 -3.91
N ARG A 64 4.56 -9.54 -2.99
CA ARG A 64 6.02 -9.33 -3.05
C ARG A 64 6.73 -10.10 -4.17
N THR A 65 6.08 -11.02 -4.88
CA THR A 65 6.72 -11.69 -6.03
C THR A 65 6.75 -10.82 -7.28
N TYR A 66 5.91 -9.77 -7.34
CA TYR A 66 6.01 -8.76 -8.39
C TYR A 66 7.22 -7.85 -8.09
N PRO A 67 8.23 -7.76 -8.98
CA PRO A 67 9.50 -7.09 -8.66
C PRO A 67 9.35 -5.65 -8.13
N PRO A 68 8.47 -4.79 -8.69
CA PRO A 68 8.22 -3.46 -8.13
C PRO A 68 7.74 -3.45 -6.67
N PHE A 69 7.12 -4.53 -6.19
CA PHE A 69 6.58 -4.67 -4.84
C PHE A 69 7.41 -5.59 -3.93
N ALA A 70 8.60 -6.03 -4.35
CA ALA A 70 9.44 -6.94 -3.55
C ALA A 70 9.78 -6.35 -2.16
N GLY A 71 9.99 -5.04 -2.09
CA GLY A 71 10.23 -4.28 -0.86
C GLY A 71 8.99 -3.74 -0.17
N LEU A 72 7.80 -4.31 -0.41
CA LEU A 72 6.55 -3.86 0.22
C LEU A 72 6.61 -4.09 1.75
N GLU A 73 6.70 -3.01 2.51
CA GLU A 73 6.61 -3.05 3.97
C GLU A 73 5.15 -3.11 4.42
N VAL A 74 4.88 -3.90 5.45
CA VAL A 74 3.54 -4.14 5.96
C VAL A 74 3.51 -3.82 7.44
N LYS A 75 2.61 -2.92 7.82
CA LYS A 75 2.25 -2.68 9.21
C LYS A 75 1.08 -3.59 9.57
N TRP A 76 1.26 -4.35 10.64
CA TRP A 76 0.26 -5.29 11.14
C TRP A 76 -0.56 -4.62 12.25
N SER A 77 -1.88 -4.76 12.16
CA SER A 77 -2.81 -4.32 13.21
C SER A 77 -3.68 -5.49 13.67
N ASP A 78 -4.11 -5.41 14.92
CA ASP A 78 -5.25 -6.20 15.40
C ASP A 78 -6.54 -5.67 14.75
N GLY A 79 -7.48 -6.57 14.52
CA GLY A 79 -8.75 -6.34 13.84
C GLY A 79 -9.06 -7.45 12.84
N SER A 80 -10.16 -7.32 12.11
CA SER A 80 -10.70 -8.41 11.31
C SER A 80 -11.42 -7.93 10.05
N ALA A 81 -11.93 -8.89 9.26
CA ALA A 81 -12.61 -8.60 7.99
C ALA A 81 -13.87 -7.74 8.19
N GLU A 82 -14.47 -7.79 9.38
CA GLU A 82 -15.64 -7.02 9.78
C GLU A 82 -15.37 -5.50 9.80
N ASP A 83 -14.13 -5.07 10.05
CA ASP A 83 -13.72 -3.66 9.99
C ASP A 83 -13.72 -3.12 8.55
N PHE A 84 -13.60 -4.02 7.57
CA PHE A 84 -13.58 -3.72 6.14
C PHE A 84 -14.47 -4.70 5.38
N PRO A 85 -15.80 -4.62 5.49
CA PRO A 85 -16.69 -5.73 5.10
C PRO A 85 -16.76 -5.99 3.58
N ARG A 86 -16.11 -5.17 2.75
CA ARG A 86 -16.12 -5.31 1.30
C ARG A 86 -14.70 -5.21 0.76
N LEU A 87 -14.40 -5.99 -0.26
CA LEU A 87 -13.22 -5.79 -1.10
C LEU A 87 -13.49 -4.67 -2.11
N SER A 88 -12.57 -3.71 -2.19
CA SER A 88 -12.59 -2.64 -3.17
C SER A 88 -11.18 -2.41 -3.70
N VAL A 89 -10.93 -2.79 -4.95
CA VAL A 89 -9.66 -2.55 -5.64
C VAL A 89 -9.91 -1.57 -6.78
N LYS A 90 -9.23 -0.42 -6.76
CA LYS A 90 -9.48 0.67 -7.72
C LYS A 90 -8.19 1.23 -8.29
N VAL A 91 -8.20 1.56 -9.58
CA VAL A 91 -7.18 2.42 -10.16
C VAL A 91 -7.50 3.88 -9.83
N ARG A 92 -6.47 4.65 -9.49
CA ARG A 92 -6.53 6.09 -9.29
C ARG A 92 -5.34 6.77 -9.97
N PRO A 93 -5.46 8.06 -10.33
CA PRO A 93 -4.31 8.83 -10.78
C PRO A 93 -3.21 8.88 -9.71
N GLU A 94 -3.62 8.95 -8.43
CA GLU A 94 -2.71 9.05 -7.29
C GLU A 94 -3.02 8.02 -6.18
N LEU A 95 -2.00 7.52 -5.47
CA LEU A 95 -2.15 6.65 -4.28
C LEU A 95 -2.66 7.39 -3.06
N VAL A 96 -2.23 8.64 -2.92
CA VAL A 96 -2.60 9.60 -1.89
C VAL A 96 -2.76 10.94 -2.61
N ALA A 97 -3.68 11.79 -2.15
CA ALA A 97 -3.86 13.09 -2.78
C ALA A 97 -2.57 13.91 -2.63
N PHE A 98 -1.91 14.21 -3.74
CA PHE A 98 -0.80 15.17 -3.76
C PHE A 98 -1.28 16.58 -4.10
N ASP A 99 -2.50 16.73 -4.61
CA ASP A 99 -3.06 17.95 -5.21
C ASP A 99 -2.27 18.49 -6.42
N VAL A 100 -1.22 17.78 -6.85
CA VAL A 100 -0.38 18.06 -8.03
C VAL A 100 -0.12 16.79 -8.87
N PRO A 101 -1.18 16.17 -9.44
CA PRO A 101 -1.05 14.96 -10.25
C PRO A 101 -0.25 15.24 -11.52
N GLY A 102 1.03 14.91 -11.51
CA GLY A 102 1.96 15.11 -12.63
C GLY A 102 3.37 15.53 -12.21
N GLU A 103 3.55 16.06 -11.00
CA GLU A 103 4.87 16.46 -10.50
C GLU A 103 5.59 15.30 -9.78
N VAL A 104 4.83 14.30 -9.31
CA VAL A 104 5.40 13.16 -8.58
C VAL A 104 6.00 12.15 -9.55
N THR A 105 7.33 12.19 -9.69
CA THR A 105 8.09 11.21 -10.45
C THR A 105 8.53 10.06 -9.55
N VAL A 106 8.18 8.82 -9.92
CA VAL A 106 8.61 7.61 -9.19
C VAL A 106 9.42 6.71 -10.11
N THR A 107 10.65 6.43 -9.70
CA THR A 107 11.57 5.52 -10.38
C THR A 107 11.79 4.27 -9.53
N ALA A 108 12.64 3.35 -10.00
CA ALA A 108 13.08 2.21 -9.20
C ALA A 108 13.78 2.63 -7.89
N ASP A 109 14.43 3.80 -7.89
CA ASP A 109 15.16 4.35 -6.75
C ASP A 109 14.24 5.08 -5.75
N GLY A 110 12.94 5.20 -6.06
CA GLY A 110 11.92 5.81 -5.21
C GLY A 110 11.32 7.09 -5.78
N VAL A 111 10.67 7.85 -4.91
CA VAL A 111 10.08 9.15 -5.24
C VAL A 111 11.20 10.17 -5.43
N GLN A 112 11.19 10.86 -6.56
CA GLN A 112 12.16 11.91 -6.90
C GLN A 112 11.72 13.27 -6.36
N ASP A 113 12.66 14.23 -6.33
CA ASP A 113 12.41 15.63 -5.93
C ASP A 113 11.75 15.78 -4.55
N THR A 114 12.11 14.89 -3.62
CA THR A 114 11.57 14.91 -2.26
C THR A 114 12.31 15.90 -1.36
N GLY A 115 11.60 16.42 -0.36
CA GLY A 115 12.20 17.25 0.68
C GLY A 115 13.20 16.48 1.56
N THR A 116 13.90 17.19 2.43
CA THR A 116 14.83 16.56 3.38
C THR A 116 14.07 15.78 4.45
N HIS A 117 14.38 14.50 4.61
CA HIS A 117 13.87 13.70 5.72
C HIS A 117 14.40 14.24 7.05
N LEU A 118 13.50 14.59 7.96
CA LEU A 118 13.85 15.03 9.32
C LEU A 118 13.64 13.90 10.32
N ALA A 119 14.66 13.64 11.13
CA ALA A 119 14.52 12.82 12.33
C ALA A 119 13.57 13.50 13.35
N PRO A 120 12.91 12.75 14.24
CA PRO A 120 11.94 13.31 15.20
C PRO A 120 12.49 14.50 16.00
N GLU A 121 13.74 14.45 16.47
CA GLU A 121 14.38 15.51 17.25
C GLU A 121 14.68 16.74 16.39
N ALA A 122 15.06 16.54 15.12
CA ALA A 122 15.27 17.62 14.17
C ALA A 122 13.96 18.35 13.85
N LEU A 123 12.87 17.60 13.68
CA LEU A 123 11.52 18.17 13.53
C LEU A 123 11.11 18.97 14.76
N HIS A 124 11.36 18.44 15.97
CA HIS A 124 11.01 19.14 17.21
C HIS A 124 11.72 20.50 17.32
N ARG A 125 13.01 20.56 16.98
CA ARG A 125 13.76 21.82 16.92
C ARG A 125 13.19 22.79 15.89
N LEU A 126 12.95 22.33 14.67
CA LEU A 126 12.41 23.17 13.59
C LEU A 126 11.06 23.80 13.96
N VAL A 127 10.18 23.05 14.63
CA VAL A 127 8.88 23.56 15.07
C VAL A 127 9.02 24.56 16.21
N ALA A 128 9.98 24.38 17.11
CA ALA A 128 10.23 25.30 18.22
C ALA A 128 10.86 26.64 17.79
N GLU A 129 11.44 26.73 16.59
CA GLU A 129 12.01 27.93 16.00
C GLU A 129 10.97 28.85 15.31
N LYS A 130 9.70 28.43 15.24
CA LYS A 130 8.58 29.22 14.71
C LYS A 130 7.70 29.81 15.81
#